data_AF-A0A9Q3GK14-F1
#
_entry.id   AF-A0A9Q3GK14-F1
#
_cell.length_a   1.000
_cell.length_b   1.000
_cell.length_c   1.000
_cell.angle_alpha   90.00
_cell.angle_beta   90.00
_cell.angle_gamma   90.00
#
_symmetry.space_group_name_H-M   'P 1'
#
loop_
_entity.id
_entity.type
_entity.pdbx_description
1 polymer ?
#
loop_
_entity_poly.entity_id
_entity_poly.type
_entity_poly.pdbx_seq_one_letter_code
_entity_poly.pdbx_strand_id
1 'polypeptide(L)'
;MEEELNQDLTEKMKQKLIELLYKYKSAFEIDKEPLGSIIGNEVEIILNVEKLYPPLLRRPAYPDSPRARESLEVHIKELMDIGILRKLGHNKQVEVTTPVIIAWHNRK
;
A
#
# COMPACT_ATOMS: atom_id res chain seq x y z
N MET A 1 -17.40 15.58 -7.69
CA MET A 1 -17.04 15.95 -9.07
C MET A 1 -17.73 14.91 -9.93
N GLU A 2 -18.84 15.27 -10.57
CA GLU A 2 -19.52 14.34 -11.47
C GLU A 2 -18.72 14.33 -12.77
N GLU A 3 -18.03 13.23 -13.06
CA GLU A 3 -17.28 13.07 -14.31
C GLU A 3 -18.26 12.79 -15.43
N GLU A 4 -18.49 13.78 -16.30
CA GLU A 4 -19.33 13.62 -17.48
C GLU A 4 -18.56 12.90 -18.60
N LEU A 5 -19.22 11.92 -19.22
CA LEU A 5 -18.72 11.28 -20.45
C LEU A 5 -18.64 12.32 -21.57
N ASN A 6 -17.61 12.20 -22.43
CA ASN A 6 -17.38 13.12 -23.54
C ASN A 6 -18.67 13.40 -24.34
N GLN A 7 -18.98 14.69 -24.50
CA GLN A 7 -20.19 15.18 -25.15
C GLN A 7 -20.26 14.85 -26.66
N ASP A 8 -19.11 14.58 -27.29
CA ASP A 8 -19.02 14.19 -28.70
C ASP A 8 -19.47 12.74 -28.96
N LEU A 9 -19.65 11.94 -27.91
CA LEU A 9 -20.10 10.55 -28.03
C LEU A 9 -21.60 10.49 -28.29
N THR A 10 -22.00 9.74 -29.32
CA THR A 10 -23.41 9.38 -29.49
C THR A 10 -23.87 8.51 -28.33
N GLU A 11 -25.14 8.58 -27.95
CA GLU A 11 -25.73 7.77 -26.86
C GLU A 11 -25.44 6.27 -26.99
N LYS A 12 -25.45 5.75 -28.21
CA LYS A 12 -25.12 4.35 -28.49
C LYS A 12 -23.66 4.00 -28.17
N MET A 13 -22.73 4.94 -28.34
CA MET A 13 -21.32 4.78 -27.99
C MET A 13 -21.11 4.86 -26.48
N LYS A 14 -21.82 5.77 -25.79
CA LYS A 14 -21.79 5.87 -24.33
C LYS A 14 -22.28 4.57 -23.68
N GLN A 15 -23.39 4.00 -24.16
CA GLN A 15 -23.89 2.71 -23.68
C GLN A 15 -22.86 1.60 -23.86
N LYS A 16 -22.27 1.49 -25.06
CA LYS A 16 -21.23 0.49 -25.34
C LYS A 16 -19.97 0.67 -24.48
N LEU A 17 -19.61 1.92 -24.19
CA LEU A 17 -18.49 2.24 -23.29
C LEU A 17 -18.80 1.80 -21.87
N ILE A 18 -19.99 2.11 -21.35
CA ILE A 18 -20.43 1.69 -20.02
C ILE A 18 -20.43 0.16 -19.92
N GLU A 19 -20.96 -0.55 -20.93
CA GLU A 19 -20.92 -2.02 -20.97
C GLU A 19 -19.49 -2.57 -20.93
N LEU A 20 -18.55 -1.95 -21.65
CA LEU A 20 -17.13 -2.33 -21.62
C LEU A 20 -16.49 -2.08 -20.26
N LEU A 21 -16.74 -0.92 -19.65
CA LEU A 21 -16.22 -0.57 -18.32
C LEU A 21 -16.76 -1.53 -17.25
N TYR A 22 -18.05 -1.89 -17.32
CA TYR A 22 -18.62 -2.90 -16.43
C TYR A 22 -18.03 -4.28 -16.68
N LYS A 23 -17.87 -4.69 -17.95
CA LYS A 23 -17.31 -5.99 -18.33
C LYS A 23 -15.89 -6.17 -17.81
N TYR A 24 -15.06 -5.13 -17.88
CA TYR A 24 -13.66 -5.16 -17.45
C TYR A 24 -13.43 -4.45 -16.13
N LYS A 25 -14.47 -4.32 -15.29
CA LYS A 25 -14.40 -3.61 -14.00
C LYS A 25 -13.23 -4.04 -13.11
N SER A 26 -12.89 -5.33 -13.12
CA SER A 26 -11.78 -5.88 -12.33
C SER A 26 -10.38 -5.54 -12.86
N ALA A 27 -10.26 -5.01 -14.08
CA ALA A 27 -9.00 -4.53 -14.64
C ALA A 27 -8.68 -3.09 -14.21
N PHE A 28 -9.66 -2.39 -13.62
CA PHE A 28 -9.50 -1.03 -13.12
C PHE A 28 -9.29 -1.03 -11.62
N GLU A 29 -8.51 -0.06 -11.15
CA GLU A 29 -8.41 0.26 -9.73
C GLU A 29 -9.74 0.82 -9.24
N ILE A 30 -10.27 0.28 -8.15
CA ILE A 30 -11.51 0.74 -7.51
C ILE A 30 -11.15 1.03 -6.05
N ASP A 31 -11.77 2.04 -5.43
CA ASP A 31 -11.54 2.42 -4.02
C ASP A 31 -11.57 1.25 -3.01
N LYS A 32 -12.28 0.16 -3.34
CA LYS A 32 -12.41 -1.04 -2.50
C LYS A 32 -11.30 -2.07 -2.71
N GLU A 33 -10.65 -2.06 -3.86
CA GLU A 33 -9.56 -2.96 -4.28
C GLU A 33 -8.50 -2.13 -5.02
N PRO A 34 -7.72 -1.29 -4.30
CA PRO A 34 -6.76 -0.37 -4.91
C PRO A 34 -5.55 -1.09 -5.51
N LEU A 35 -5.28 -2.32 -5.08
CA LEU A 35 -4.26 -3.17 -5.66
C LEU A 35 -4.92 -4.43 -6.19
N GLY A 36 -4.81 -4.66 -7.50
CA GLY A 36 -5.13 -5.96 -8.09
C GLY A 36 -4.31 -7.04 -7.38
N SER A 37 -4.95 -8.12 -6.95
CA SER A 37 -4.25 -9.26 -6.38
C SER A 37 -3.43 -9.95 -7.48
N ILE A 38 -2.18 -9.53 -7.65
CA ILE A 38 -1.26 -10.20 -8.57
C ILE A 38 -0.71 -11.44 -7.85
N ILE A 39 -1.40 -12.56 -8.03
CA ILE A 39 -1.02 -13.86 -7.47
C ILE A 39 0.29 -14.33 -8.12
N GLY A 40 1.27 -14.77 -7.32
CA GLY A 40 2.49 -15.45 -7.81
C GLY A 40 3.74 -14.57 -7.97
N ASN A 41 3.75 -13.33 -7.46
CA ASN A 41 4.94 -12.48 -7.39
C ASN A 41 5.45 -12.31 -5.95
N GLU A 42 5.33 -13.34 -5.11
CA GLU A 42 5.97 -13.32 -3.81
C GLU A 42 7.50 -13.27 -3.98
N VAL A 43 8.13 -12.23 -3.41
CA VAL A 43 9.59 -12.08 -3.43
C VAL A 43 10.16 -12.69 -2.16
N GLU A 44 10.90 -13.79 -2.29
CA GLU A 44 11.72 -14.32 -1.20
C GLU A 44 13.09 -13.63 -1.19
N ILE A 45 13.35 -12.82 -0.17
CA ILE A 45 14.64 -12.14 0.00
C ILE A 45 15.49 -12.96 0.96
N ILE A 46 16.40 -13.80 0.45
CA ILE A 46 17.33 -14.57 1.30
C ILE A 46 18.57 -13.72 1.58
N LEU A 47 18.81 -13.41 2.86
CA LEU A 47 20.05 -12.73 3.25
C LEU A 47 21.19 -13.74 3.38
N ASN A 48 22.31 -13.48 2.70
CA ASN A 48 23.53 -14.29 2.76
C ASN A 48 24.36 -14.06 4.06
N VAL A 49 23.69 -13.86 5.20
CA VAL A 49 24.34 -13.57 6.49
C VAL A 49 23.89 -14.57 7.56
N GLU A 50 24.84 -15.03 8.37
CA GLU A 50 24.54 -15.87 9.53
C GLU A 50 23.98 -15.02 10.69
N LYS A 51 23.21 -15.66 11.58
CA LYS A 51 22.48 -15.00 12.68
C LYS A 51 23.43 -14.22 13.61
N LEU A 52 23.38 -12.90 13.48
CA LEU A 52 23.37 -11.90 14.58
C LEU A 52 22.61 -10.65 14.05
N TYR A 53 21.36 -10.85 13.61
CA TYR A 53 20.46 -9.77 13.20
C TYR A 53 19.59 -9.36 14.42
N PRO A 54 19.30 -8.05 14.63
CA PRO A 54 19.36 -7.01 13.63
C PRO A 54 20.63 -6.15 13.66
N PRO A 55 21.13 -5.72 12.48
CA PRO A 55 22.15 -4.70 12.36
C PRO A 55 21.61 -3.45 13.02
N LEU A 56 22.53 -2.61 13.50
CA LEU A 56 22.16 -1.30 14.03
C LEU A 56 21.38 -0.54 12.95
N LEU A 57 20.05 -0.49 13.11
CA LEU A 57 19.19 0.21 12.19
C LEU A 57 19.54 1.69 12.28
N ARG A 58 19.94 2.28 11.15
CA ARG A 58 20.02 3.73 11.05
C ARG A 58 18.66 4.27 11.43
N ARG A 59 18.63 5.21 12.37
CA ARG A 59 17.41 5.85 12.87
C ARG A 59 17.21 7.12 12.05
N PRO A 60 16.57 7.09 10.87
CA PRO A 60 16.12 8.34 10.28
C PRO A 60 15.21 9.02 11.31
N ALA A 61 15.36 10.33 11.45
CA ALA A 61 14.46 11.09 12.31
C ALA A 61 13.03 10.89 11.80
N TYR A 62 12.11 10.56 12.71
CA TYR A 62 10.68 10.69 12.40
C TYR A 62 10.44 12.16 12.02
N PRO A 63 9.61 12.46 11.02
CA PRO A 63 9.43 13.85 10.59
C PRO A 63 9.03 14.75 11.77
N ASP A 64 9.79 15.83 11.95
CA ASP A 64 9.60 16.76 13.07
C ASP A 64 8.33 17.60 12.91
N SER A 65 7.87 17.83 11.67
CA SER A 65 6.67 18.63 11.39
C SER A 65 5.39 17.88 11.77
N PRO A 66 4.52 18.45 12.65
CA PRO A 66 3.25 17.83 13.04
C PRO A 66 2.35 17.51 11.83
N ARG A 67 2.30 18.42 10.86
CA ARG A 67 1.53 18.24 9.61
C ARG A 67 2.04 17.05 8.79
N ALA A 68 3.35 16.85 8.74
CA ALA A 68 3.93 15.71 8.04
C ALA A 68 3.63 14.39 8.77
N ARG A 69 3.60 14.40 10.11
CA ARG A 69 3.24 13.23 10.93
C ARG A 69 1.79 12.82 10.70
N GLU A 70 0.86 13.77 10.76
CA GLU A 70 -0.57 13.52 10.53
C GLU A 70 -0.81 12.95 9.12
N SER A 71 -0.19 13.55 8.10
CA SER A 71 -0.28 13.04 6.74
C SER A 71 0.26 11.62 6.62
N LEU A 72 1.43 11.33 7.20
CA LEU A 72 2.01 9.98 7.18
C LEU A 72 1.15 8.95 7.92
N GLU A 73 0.55 9.32 9.04
CA GLU A 73 -0.33 8.43 9.80
C GLU A 73 -1.57 8.01 9.00
N VAL A 74 -2.13 8.90 8.18
CA VAL A 74 -3.23 8.57 7.25
C VAL A 74 -2.80 7.49 6.25
N HIS A 75 -1.69 7.72 5.55
CA HIS A 75 -1.20 6.77 4.54
C HIS A 75 -0.79 5.43 5.17
N ILE A 76 -0.13 5.43 6.33
CA ILE A 76 0.23 4.18 7.04
C ILE A 76 -1.03 3.38 7.37
N LYS A 77 -2.10 4.05 7.80
CA LYS A 77 -3.38 3.40 8.11
C LYS A 77 -4.02 2.80 6.85
N GLU A 78 -4.06 3.53 5.74
CA GLU A 78 -4.58 3.02 4.47
C GLU A 78 -3.80 1.77 4.01
N LEU A 79 -2.48 1.80 4.07
CA LEU A 79 -1.64 0.65 3.71
C LEU A 79 -1.85 -0.55 4.66
N MET A 80 -2.22 -0.31 5.92
CA MET A 80 -2.60 -1.38 6.85
C MET A 80 -3.98 -1.97 6.52
N ASP A 81 -4.95 -1.12 6.17
CA ASP A 81 -6.31 -1.53 5.83
C ASP A 81 -6.33 -2.35 4.53
N ILE A 82 -5.45 -2.04 3.58
CA ILE A 82 -5.24 -2.80 2.32
C ILE A 82 -4.44 -4.10 2.56
N GLY A 83 -3.82 -4.27 3.73
CA GLY A 83 -3.04 -5.46 4.08
C GLY A 83 -1.60 -5.48 3.56
N ILE A 84 -1.11 -4.36 3.03
CA ILE A 84 0.29 -4.19 2.59
C ILE A 84 1.21 -4.09 3.81
N LEU A 85 0.79 -3.33 4.82
CA LEU A 85 1.50 -3.20 6.09
C LEU A 85 0.79 -4.00 7.19
N ARG A 86 1.58 -4.62 8.07
CA ARG A 86 1.07 -5.31 9.25
C ARG A 86 1.83 -4.87 10.49
N LYS A 87 1.09 -4.56 11.55
CA LYS A 87 1.68 -4.27 12.86
C LYS A 87 2.36 -5.51 13.44
N LEU A 88 3.63 -5.38 13.78
CA LEU A 88 4.42 -6.40 14.49
C LEU A 88 4.56 -6.00 15.96
N GLY A 89 4.38 -6.96 16.87
CA GLY A 89 4.62 -6.75 18.29
C GLY A 89 6.11 -6.91 18.61
N HIS A 90 6.60 -6.21 19.64
CA HIS A 90 8.00 -6.23 20.06
C HIS A 90 8.58 -7.64 20.32
N ASN A 91 7.72 -8.60 20.71
CA ASN A 91 8.12 -9.97 21.01
C ASN A 91 7.94 -10.95 19.84
N LYS A 92 7.48 -10.50 18.66
CA LYS A 92 7.32 -11.37 17.50
C LYS A 92 8.66 -11.51 16.78
N GLN A 93 9.18 -12.73 16.74
CA GLN A 93 10.24 -13.06 15.81
C GLN A 93 9.68 -13.05 14.38
N VAL A 94 10.44 -12.42 13.49
CA VAL A 94 10.21 -12.48 12.05
C VAL A 94 11.38 -13.23 11.42
N GLU A 95 11.08 -13.92 10.32
CA GLU A 95 12.13 -14.53 9.52
C GLU A 95 13.03 -13.45 8.93
N VAL A 96 14.31 -13.78 8.75
CA VAL A 96 15.34 -12.86 8.22
C VAL A 96 14.97 -12.33 6.83
N THR A 97 14.13 -13.06 6.11
CA THR A 97 13.65 -12.77 4.76
C THR A 97 12.51 -11.74 4.70
N THR A 98 11.93 -11.37 5.85
CA THR A 98 10.79 -10.46 5.90
C THR A 98 11.26 -9.00 6.08
N PRO A 99 11.00 -8.09 5.12
CA PRO A 99 11.33 -6.67 5.30
C PRO A 99 10.46 -6.07 6.43
N VAL A 100 11.11 -5.38 7.38
CA VAL A 100 10.44 -4.71 8.51
C VAL A 100 10.74 -3.22 8.49
N ILE A 101 9.68 -2.40 8.49
CA ILE A 101 9.78 -0.95 8.71
C ILE A 101 9.63 -0.69 10.20
N ILE A 102 10.64 -0.09 10.82
CA ILE A 102 10.58 0.36 12.22
C ILE A 102 10.36 1.87 12.25
N ALA A 103 9.13 2.29 12.54
CA ALA A 103 8.80 3.69 12.80
C ALA A 103 8.79 3.93 14.32
N TRP A 104 9.68 4.79 14.81
CA TRP A 104 9.72 5.16 16.22
C TRP A 104 8.79 6.34 16.50
N HIS A 105 7.76 6.12 17.32
CA HIS A 105 6.95 7.22 17.85
C HIS A 105 7.62 7.74 19.13
N ASN A 106 8.41 8.81 19.02
CA ASN A 106 8.80 9.58 20.22
C ASN A 106 7.55 10.25 20.78
N ARG A 107 6.87 9.60 21.73
CA ARG A 107 6.08 10.31 22.74
C ARG A 107 7.06 10.75 23.84
N LYS A 108 7.81 11.81 23.57
CA LYS A 108 8.26 12.67 24.65
C LYS A 108 7.15 13.68 24.91
#